data_AF-A0A7S2H6B2-F1
#
_entry.id   AF-A0A7S2H6B2-F1
#
_cell.length_a   1.000
_cell.length_b   1.000
_cell.length_c   1.000
_cell.angle_alpha   90.00
_cell.angle_beta   90.00
_cell.angle_gamma   90.00
#
_symmetry.space_group_name_H-M   'P 1'
#
loop_
_entity.id
_entity.type
_entity.pdbx_description
1 polymer ?
#
loop_
_entity_poly.entity_id
_entity_poly.type
_entity_poly.pdbx_seq_one_letter_code
_entity_poly.pdbx_strand_id
1 'polypeptide(L)'
;EALAAAPSELCADRRFVLEAVRRTGTALRFAAPELRADRAIVLEALKSEGLALEFASEDLRRDRAVVMEAVRQTGWALQFASDDLREDDDLLAESAWRTGGF
;
A
#
# COMPACT_ATOMS: atom_id res chain seq x y z
N GLU A 1 29.24 -17.61 1.23
CA GLU A 1 28.51 -16.92 0.15
C GLU A 1 27.17 -17.60 -0.04
N ALA A 2 26.07 -17.06 0.52
CA ALA A 2 24.77 -17.77 0.57
C ALA A 2 23.54 -16.83 0.54
N LEU A 3 23.66 -15.62 -0.01
CA LEU A 3 22.54 -14.66 -0.05
C LEU A 3 22.02 -14.30 -1.45
N ALA A 4 22.65 -14.81 -2.51
CA ALA A 4 22.34 -14.36 -3.88
C ALA A 4 21.18 -15.13 -4.56
N ALA A 5 20.75 -16.28 -4.02
CA ALA A 5 19.74 -17.15 -4.64
C ALA A 5 18.38 -17.16 -3.92
N ALA A 6 18.28 -16.56 -2.73
CA ALA A 6 17.07 -16.63 -1.90
C ALA A 6 16.03 -15.49 -2.03
N PRO A 7 16.17 -14.41 -2.84
CA PRO A 7 15.15 -13.35 -2.82
C PRO A 7 13.80 -13.83 -3.36
N SER A 8 13.78 -14.80 -4.29
CA SER A 8 12.55 -15.28 -4.93
C SER A 8 11.61 -16.03 -3.98
N GLU A 9 12.16 -16.83 -3.06
CA GLU A 9 11.36 -17.59 -2.08
C GLU A 9 10.96 -16.72 -0.87
N LEU A 10 11.84 -15.83 -0.40
CA LEU A 10 11.53 -14.90 0.70
C LEU A 10 10.48 -13.85 0.33
N CYS A 11 10.43 -13.43 -0.93
CA CYS A 11 9.41 -12.50 -1.42
C CYS A 11 8.03 -13.16 -1.59
N ALA A 12 7.95 -14.50 -1.61
CA ALA A 12 6.72 -15.26 -1.53
C ALA A 12 6.33 -15.60 -0.08
N ASP A 13 7.28 -15.49 0.87
CA ASP A 13 7.02 -15.79 2.26
C ASP A 13 6.19 -14.67 2.91
N ARG A 14 4.88 -14.92 2.97
CA ARG A 14 3.89 -14.01 3.54
C ARG A 14 4.30 -13.50 4.92
N ARG A 15 4.89 -14.32 5.79
CA ARG A 15 5.28 -13.89 7.14
C ARG A 15 6.42 -12.89 7.09
N PHE A 16 7.43 -13.16 6.26
CA PHE A 16 8.56 -12.26 6.09
C PHE A 16 8.14 -10.91 5.50
N VAL A 17 7.32 -10.95 4.44
CA VAL A 17 6.77 -9.74 3.83
C VAL A 17 5.93 -8.95 4.84
N LEU A 18 5.11 -9.63 5.66
CA LEU A 18 4.26 -8.97 6.65
C LEU A 18 5.08 -8.27 7.76
N GLU A 19 6.17 -8.88 8.22
CA GLU A 19 7.12 -8.22 9.12
C GLU A 19 7.82 -7.03 8.45
N ALA A 20 8.25 -7.19 7.19
CA ALA A 20 8.91 -6.14 6.45
C ALA A 20 7.99 -4.92 6.24
N VAL A 21 6.75 -5.14 5.79
CA VAL A 21 5.79 -4.04 5.56
C VAL A 21 5.34 -3.36 6.85
N ARG A 22 5.35 -4.07 7.98
CA ARG A 22 5.10 -3.47 9.30
C ARG A 22 6.19 -2.52 9.76
N ARG A 23 7.43 -2.75 9.33
CA ARG A 23 8.56 -1.86 9.62
C ARG A 23 8.72 -0.77 8.56
N THR A 24 8.37 -1.09 7.31
CA THR A 24 8.58 -0.23 6.15
C THR A 24 7.52 -0.55 5.10
N GLY A 25 6.46 0.24 4.98
CA GLY A 25 5.36 -0.05 4.06
C GLY A 25 5.80 -0.16 2.59
N THR A 26 6.79 0.62 2.16
CA THR A 26 7.42 0.48 0.83
C THR A 26 8.10 -0.87 0.58
N ALA A 27 8.31 -1.73 1.60
CA ALA A 27 8.81 -3.09 1.41
C ALA A 27 7.87 -3.96 0.54
N LEU A 28 6.60 -3.56 0.42
CA LEU A 28 5.62 -4.20 -0.47
C LEU A 28 6.10 -4.26 -1.93
N ARG A 29 7.00 -3.36 -2.37
CA ARG A 29 7.60 -3.37 -3.72
C ARG A 29 8.39 -4.65 -4.02
N PHE A 30 8.93 -5.30 -2.99
CA PHE A 30 9.71 -6.52 -3.12
C PHE A 30 8.83 -7.77 -3.01
N ALA A 31 7.61 -7.64 -2.48
CA ALA A 31 6.70 -8.75 -2.33
C ALA A 31 6.29 -9.33 -3.69
N ALA A 32 6.01 -10.64 -3.70
CA ALA A 32 5.45 -11.32 -4.86
C ALA A 32 4.13 -10.65 -5.31
N PRO A 33 3.81 -10.67 -6.62
CA PRO A 33 2.60 -10.03 -7.16
C PRO A 33 1.32 -10.55 -6.50
N GLU A 34 1.29 -11.83 -6.10
CA GLU A 34 0.17 -12.43 -5.37
C GLU A 34 -0.04 -11.78 -3.99
N LEU A 35 1.06 -11.46 -3.29
CA LEU A 35 1.01 -10.78 -1.98
C LEU A 35 0.69 -9.28 -2.12
N ARG A 36 1.08 -8.66 -3.23
CA ARG A 36 0.70 -7.28 -3.57
C ARG A 36 -0.79 -7.16 -3.93
N ALA A 37 -1.42 -8.28 -4.31
CA ALA A 37 -2.87 -8.41 -4.47
C ALA A 37 -3.58 -8.87 -3.18
N ASP A 38 -2.82 -9.28 -2.15
CA ASP A 38 -3.39 -9.70 -0.87
C ASP A 38 -3.76 -8.47 -0.04
N ARG A 39 -5.07 -8.27 0.12
CA ARG A 39 -5.63 -7.14 0.88
C ARG A 39 -5.09 -7.07 2.31
N ALA A 40 -4.86 -8.20 2.98
CA ALA A 40 -4.41 -8.17 4.37
C ALA A 40 -2.98 -7.64 4.49
N ILE A 41 -2.10 -8.02 3.57
CA ILE A 41 -0.71 -7.52 3.56
C ILE A 41 -0.69 -6.04 3.16
N VAL A 42 -1.44 -5.67 2.13
CA VAL A 42 -1.52 -4.27 1.69
C VAL A 42 -2.07 -3.39 2.81
N LEU A 43 -3.13 -3.79 3.51
CA LEU A 43 -3.66 -3.01 4.64
C LEU A 43 -2.62 -2.85 5.77
N GLU A 44 -1.86 -3.88 6.11
CA GLU A 44 -0.78 -3.75 7.09
C GLU A 44 0.34 -2.81 6.61
N ALA A 45 0.67 -2.85 5.32
CA ALA A 45 1.63 -1.93 4.70
C ALA A 45 1.13 -0.49 4.73
N LEU A 46 -0.14 -0.26 4.38
CA LEU A 46 -0.78 1.06 4.40
C LEU A 46 -0.87 1.63 5.81
N LYS A 47 -1.14 0.79 6.82
CA LYS A 47 -1.10 1.19 8.23
C LYS A 47 0.27 1.68 8.65
N SER A 48 1.34 1.09 8.12
CA SER A 48 2.71 1.56 8.39
C SER A 48 3.05 2.81 7.59
N GLU A 49 2.69 2.84 6.30
CA GLU A 49 3.02 3.92 5.38
C GLU A 49 1.98 3.95 4.24
N GLY A 50 1.15 5.00 4.18
CA GLY A 50 0.07 5.10 3.20
C GLY A 50 0.57 5.12 1.74
N LEU A 51 1.83 5.54 1.52
CA LEU A 51 2.48 5.53 0.20
C LEU A 51 2.72 4.11 -0.34
N ALA A 52 2.60 3.07 0.49
CA ALA A 52 2.68 1.68 0.05
C ALA A 52 1.61 1.31 -0.98
N LEU A 53 0.54 2.11 -1.09
CA LEU A 53 -0.49 1.97 -2.12
C LEU A 53 0.08 2.00 -3.55
N GLU A 54 1.17 2.73 -3.79
CA GLU A 54 1.88 2.75 -5.09
C GLU A 54 2.27 1.35 -5.54
N PHE A 55 2.62 0.50 -4.57
CA PHE A 55 3.03 -0.87 -4.83
C PHE A 55 1.87 -1.87 -4.75
N ALA A 56 0.67 -1.49 -4.34
CA ALA A 56 -0.44 -2.42 -4.36
C ALA A 56 -0.82 -2.81 -5.80
N SER A 57 -1.45 -3.97 -5.97
CA SER A 57 -2.01 -4.36 -7.27
C SER A 57 -3.10 -3.39 -7.72
N GLU A 58 -3.30 -3.28 -9.04
CA GLU A 58 -4.28 -2.35 -9.61
C GLU A 58 -5.69 -2.56 -9.05
N ASP A 59 -6.14 -3.80 -8.88
CA ASP A 59 -7.43 -4.12 -8.24
C ASP A 59 -7.59 -3.46 -6.87
N LEU A 60 -6.55 -3.50 -6.02
CA LEU A 60 -6.60 -2.90 -4.70
C LEU A 60 -6.50 -1.37 -4.76
N ARG A 61 -5.83 -0.82 -5.77
CA ARG A 61 -5.81 0.63 -6.05
C ARG A 61 -7.14 1.12 -6.62
N ARG A 62 -8.00 0.23 -7.11
CA ARG A 62 -9.40 0.48 -7.48
C ARG A 62 -10.36 0.26 -6.31
N ASP A 63 -9.90 -0.38 -5.24
CA ASP A 63 -10.75 -0.67 -4.09
C ASP A 63 -10.82 0.56 -3.18
N ARG A 64 -12.01 1.16 -3.13
CA ARG A 64 -12.28 2.36 -2.33
C ARG A 64 -11.91 2.19 -0.86
N ALA A 65 -12.15 1.01 -0.27
CA ALA A 65 -11.88 0.79 1.15
C ALA A 65 -10.37 0.73 1.43
N VAL A 66 -9.59 0.15 0.52
CA VAL A 66 -8.12 0.12 0.61
C VAL A 66 -7.53 1.52 0.42
N VAL A 67 -7.99 2.25 -0.61
CA VAL A 67 -7.53 3.62 -0.87
C VAL A 67 -7.88 4.54 0.31
N MET A 68 -9.08 4.43 0.86
CA MET A 68 -9.48 5.22 2.03
C MET A 68 -8.58 5.00 3.24
N GLU A 69 -8.19 3.75 3.52
CA GLU A 69 -7.25 3.45 4.61
C GLU A 69 -5.87 4.08 4.34
N ALA A 70 -5.41 4.05 3.08
CA ALA A 70 -4.17 4.69 2.67
C ALA A 70 -4.22 6.21 2.87
N VAL A 71 -5.30 6.86 2.41
CA VAL A 71 -5.54 8.31 2.53
C VAL A 71 -5.65 8.73 3.98
N ARG A 72 -6.33 7.92 4.80
CA ARG A 72 -6.44 8.13 6.24
C ARG A 72 -5.11 8.11 6.96
N GLN A 73 -4.11 7.37 6.46
CA GLN A 73 -2.76 7.45 6.99
C GLN A 73 -1.97 8.60 6.36
N THR A 74 -2.03 8.73 5.05
CA THR A 74 -1.26 9.70 4.27
C THR A 74 -2.15 10.24 3.17
N GLY A 75 -2.61 11.50 3.29
CA GLY A 75 -3.50 12.08 2.27
C GLY A 75 -2.91 12.05 0.85
N TRP A 76 -1.59 12.11 0.73
CA TRP A 76 -0.87 12.02 -0.55
C TRP A 76 -1.03 10.65 -1.23
N ALA A 77 -1.40 9.60 -0.49
CA ALA A 77 -1.61 8.27 -1.05
C ALA A 77 -2.72 8.25 -2.11
N LEU A 78 -3.68 9.20 -2.06
CA LEU A 78 -4.74 9.34 -3.05
C LEU A 78 -4.20 9.49 -4.48
N GLN A 79 -3.01 10.06 -4.65
CA GLN A 79 -2.40 10.21 -5.99
C GLN A 79 -2.13 8.86 -6.68
N PHE A 80 -1.98 7.79 -5.89
CA PHE A 80 -1.74 6.44 -6.39
C PHE A 80 -3.02 5.64 -6.58
N ALA A 81 -4.18 6.15 -6.17
CA ALA A 81 -5.45 5.51 -6.47
C ALA A 81 -5.74 5.50 -7.98
N SER A 82 -6.77 4.75 -8.39
CA SER A 82 -7.30 4.89 -9.74
C SER A 82 -7.90 6.28 -9.96
N ASP A 83 -7.92 6.72 -11.21
CA ASP A 83 -8.41 8.05 -11.60
C ASP A 83 -9.81 8.32 -11.05
N ASP A 84 -10.70 7.33 -11.17
CA ASP A 84 -12.08 7.35 -10.65
C ASP A 84 -12.16 7.64 -9.14
N LEU A 85 -11.26 7.04 -8.34
CA LEU A 85 -11.20 7.26 -6.89
C LEU A 85 -10.45 8.53 -6.51
N ARG A 86 -9.53 8.99 -7.36
CA ARG A 86 -8.77 10.21 -7.12
C ARG A 86 -9.66 11.45 -7.24
N GLU A 87 -10.71 11.36 -8.05
CA GLU A 87 -11.75 12.38 -8.19
C GLU A 87 -12.93 12.20 -7.22
N ASP A 88 -12.90 11.18 -6.36
CA ASP A 88 -13.94 10.95 -5.35
C ASP A 88 -13.88 12.04 -4.28
N ASP A 89 -14.99 12.76 -4.13
CA ASP A 89 -15.11 13.93 -3.24
C ASP A 89 -14.82 13.57 -1.77
N ASP A 90 -15.23 12.38 -1.33
CA ASP A 90 -15.04 11.90 0.04
C ASP A 90 -13.57 11.57 0.32
N LEU A 91 -12.88 10.93 -0.63
CA LEU A 91 -11.44 10.69 -0.54
C LEU A 91 -10.63 11.98 -0.65
N LEU A 92 -11.01 12.90 -1.54
CA LEU A 92 -10.39 14.20 -1.68
C LEU A 92 -10.51 15.02 -0.40
N ALA A 93 -11.70 15.08 0.18
CA ALA A 93 -11.94 15.74 1.45
C ALA A 93 -11.04 15.12 2.54
N GLU A 94 -11.07 13.80 2.74
CA GLU A 94 -10.24 13.11 3.74
C GLU A 94 -8.74 13.38 3.51
N SER A 95 -8.28 13.36 2.27
CA SER A 95 -6.88 13.67 1.93
C SER A 95 -6.51 15.11 2.29
N ALA A 96 -7.38 16.07 1.99
CA ALA A 96 -7.17 17.49 2.28
C ALA A 96 -7.15 17.76 3.79
N TRP A 97 -8.04 17.12 4.55
CA TRP A 97 -8.03 17.16 6.01
C TRP A 97 -6.69 16.66 6.59
N ARG A 98 -6.09 15.63 5.96
CA ARG A 98 -4.81 15.06 6.40
C ARG A 98 -3.58 15.86 5.98
N THR A 99 -3.58 16.49 4.80
CA THR A 99 -2.40 17.19 4.26
C THR A 99 -2.20 18.60 4.78
N GLY A 100 -3.14 19.09 5.59
CA GLY A 100 -3.13 20.45 6.12
C GLY A 100 -4.19 21.28 5.42
N GLY A 101 -5.32 21.44 6.10
CA GLY A 101 -6.21 22.56 5.84
C GLY A 101 -5.48 23.86 6.16
N PHE A 102 -5.20 24.64 5.11
CA PHE A 102 -4.90 26.08 5.00
C PHE A 102 -4.10 26.76 6.12
#